data_AF-A0A6V8SJX9-F1
#
_entry.id   AF-A0A6V8SJX9-F1
#
_cell.length_a   1.000
_cell.length_b   1.000
_cell.length_c   1.000
_cell.angle_alpha   90.00
_cell.angle_beta   90.00
_cell.angle_gamma   90.00
#
_symmetry.space_group_name_H-M   'P 1'
#
loop_
_entity.id
_entity.type
_entity.pdbx_description
1 polymer ?
#
loop_
_entity_poly.entity_id
_entity_poly.type
_entity_poly.pdbx_seq_one_letter_code
_entity_poly.pdbx_strand_id
1 'polypeptide(L)'
;MNDIRISDMLNMQMDLYELHKDTWSPLEAKYGRNSILWMVEEIGECISIIKKKGDLAIMEDENVRKAFCEEMSDVLMYFNDTLLRYGITADEISSSYIDKHNKNMKRNYVKEYKSKYENR
;
A
#
# COMPACT_ATOMS: atom_id res chain seq x y z
N MET A 1 3.03 -9.31 19.21
CA MET A 1 3.19 -8.97 17.78
C MET A 1 4.12 -7.79 17.70
N ASN A 2 5.11 -7.84 16.81
CA ASN A 2 6.07 -6.76 16.66
C ASN A 2 5.62 -5.85 15.52
N ASP A 3 5.81 -4.54 15.70
CA ASP A 3 5.81 -3.61 14.59
C ASP A 3 6.94 -4.01 13.62
N ILE A 4 6.64 -4.03 12.32
CA ILE A 4 7.54 -4.56 11.29
C ILE A 4 8.05 -3.43 10.40
N ARG A 5 9.29 -3.57 9.93
CA ARG A 5 9.91 -2.64 9.00
C ARG A 5 9.51 -2.99 7.57
N ILE A 6 9.64 -2.04 6.65
CA ILE A 6 9.44 -2.28 5.21
C ILE A 6 10.34 -3.43 4.73
N SER A 7 11.59 -3.52 5.22
CA SER A 7 12.49 -4.64 4.92
C SER A 7 11.93 -6.00 5.31
N ASP A 8 11.24 -6.08 6.45
CA ASP A 8 10.63 -7.32 6.92
C ASP A 8 9.47 -7.71 6.01
N MET A 9 8.66 -6.72 5.58
CA MET A 9 7.56 -6.95 4.65
C MET A 9 8.05 -7.43 3.27
N LEU A 10 9.13 -6.83 2.74
CA LEU A 10 9.74 -7.26 1.48
C LEU A 10 10.27 -8.70 1.59
N ASN A 11 10.92 -9.05 2.70
CA ASN A 11 11.40 -10.42 2.91
C ASN A 11 10.25 -11.43 2.99
N MET A 12 9.16 -11.09 3.68
CA MET A 12 7.96 -11.94 3.72
C MET A 12 7.37 -12.18 2.33
N GLN A 13 7.33 -11.15 1.46
CA GLN A 13 6.88 -11.33 0.07
C GLN A 13 7.84 -12.19 -0.76
N MET A 14 9.15 -12.07 -0.53
CA MET A 14 10.13 -12.97 -1.16
C MET A 14 9.92 -14.43 -0.73
N ASP A 15 9.63 -14.69 0.54
CA ASP A 15 9.33 -16.04 1.04
C ASP A 15 8.07 -16.62 0.36
N LEU A 16 7.01 -15.80 0.24
CA LEU A 16 5.78 -16.14 -0.48
C LEU A 16 6.04 -16.42 -1.97
N TYR A 17 6.83 -15.58 -2.63
CA TYR A 17 7.20 -15.79 -4.02
C TYR A 17 8.00 -17.09 -4.20
N GLU A 18 9.00 -17.36 -3.37
CA GLU A 18 9.80 -18.57 -3.47
C GLU A 18 8.97 -19.85 -3.29
N LEU A 19 7.94 -19.80 -2.44
CA LEU A 19 6.98 -20.89 -2.27
C LEU A 19 6.13 -21.16 -3.52
N HIS A 20 5.83 -20.11 -4.31
CA HIS A 20 4.88 -20.18 -5.42
C HIS A 20 5.48 -19.92 -6.82
N LYS A 21 6.81 -19.75 -6.93
CA LYS A 21 7.53 -19.33 -8.15
C LYS A 21 7.30 -20.21 -9.38
N ASP A 22 6.91 -21.47 -9.19
CA ASP A 22 6.59 -22.39 -10.29
C ASP A 22 5.24 -22.07 -10.95
N THR A 23 4.38 -21.31 -10.26
CA THR A 23 3.02 -20.96 -10.71
C THR A 23 2.81 -19.46 -10.87
N TRP A 24 3.54 -18.64 -10.11
CA TRP A 24 3.43 -17.19 -10.15
C TRP A 24 4.26 -16.58 -11.28
N SER A 25 3.86 -15.38 -11.71
CA SER A 25 4.67 -14.63 -12.68
C SER A 25 6.04 -14.28 -12.07
N PRO A 26 7.14 -14.39 -12.85
CA PRO A 26 8.48 -14.03 -12.40
C PRO A 26 8.58 -12.64 -11.75
N LEU A 27 9.56 -12.47 -10.85
CA LEU A 27 9.93 -11.16 -10.28
C LEU A 27 10.65 -10.27 -11.30
N GLU A 28 9.91 -9.85 -12.32
CA GLU A 28 10.40 -8.97 -13.38
C GLU A 28 9.50 -7.73 -13.53
N ALA A 29 10.10 -6.60 -13.90
CA ALA A 29 9.41 -5.32 -14.05
C ALA A 29 8.18 -5.38 -14.98
N LYS A 30 8.20 -6.24 -16.01
CA LYS A 30 7.08 -6.41 -16.95
C LYS A 30 5.79 -6.91 -16.28
N TYR A 31 5.90 -7.57 -15.13
CA TYR A 31 4.78 -8.07 -14.34
C TYR A 31 4.39 -7.14 -13.19
N GLY A 32 5.20 -6.14 -12.84
CA GLY A 32 4.90 -5.20 -11.75
C GLY A 32 3.58 -4.44 -11.95
N ARG A 33 3.22 -4.14 -13.19
CA ARG A 33 1.92 -3.54 -13.52
C ARG A 33 0.72 -4.41 -13.09
N ASN A 34 0.87 -5.74 -13.10
CA ASN A 34 -0.21 -6.64 -12.71
C ASN A 34 -0.42 -6.57 -11.19
N SER A 35 0.66 -6.52 -10.40
CA SER A 35 0.58 -6.30 -8.94
C SER A 35 -0.16 -5.00 -8.60
N ILE A 36 0.00 -3.94 -9.40
CA ILE A 36 -0.79 -2.71 -9.22
C ILE A 36 -2.28 -2.95 -9.51
N LEU A 37 -2.63 -3.74 -10.52
CA LEU A 37 -4.03 -4.07 -10.81
C LEU A 37 -4.65 -4.86 -9.66
N TRP A 38 -3.96 -5.89 -9.17
CA TRP A 38 -4.39 -6.66 -8.00
C TRP A 38 -4.54 -5.77 -6.75
N MET A 39 -3.59 -4.88 -6.48
CA MET A 39 -3.69 -3.91 -5.38
C MET A 39 -4.97 -3.05 -5.46
N VAL A 40 -5.42 -2.69 -6.68
CA VAL A 40 -6.67 -1.94 -6.86
C VAL A 40 -7.91 -2.79 -6.57
N GLU A 41 -7.85 -4.10 -6.84
CA GLU A 41 -8.90 -5.03 -6.43
C GLU A 41 -9.02 -5.12 -4.91
N GLU A 42 -7.90 -5.17 -4.17
CA GLU A 42 -7.90 -5.17 -2.70
C GLU A 42 -8.40 -3.85 -2.10
N ILE A 43 -8.09 -2.71 -2.73
CA ILE A 43 -8.72 -1.44 -2.39
C ILE A 43 -10.24 -1.52 -2.59
N GLY A 44 -10.70 -2.24 -3.61
CA GLY A 44 -12.11 -2.53 -3.86
C GLY A 44 -12.76 -3.31 -2.71
N GLU A 45 -12.06 -4.26 -2.11
CA GLU A 45 -12.56 -5.01 -0.94
C GLU A 45 -12.62 -4.14 0.32
N CYS A 46 -11.62 -3.29 0.56
CA CYS A 46 -11.71 -2.25 1.60
C CYS A 46 -12.95 -1.36 1.42
N ILE A 47 -13.21 -0.90 0.19
CA ILE A 47 -14.39 -0.09 -0.15
C ILE A 47 -15.69 -0.88 0.04
N SER A 48 -15.69 -2.17 -0.31
CA SER A 48 -16.82 -3.09 -0.13
C SER A 48 -17.21 -3.19 1.35
N ILE A 49 -16.24 -3.31 2.26
CA ILE A 49 -16.48 -3.29 3.71
C ILE A 49 -17.06 -1.94 4.16
N ILE A 50 -16.44 -0.82 3.77
CA ILE A 50 -16.95 0.53 4.09
C ILE A 50 -18.40 0.70 3.63
N LYS A 51 -18.72 0.31 2.39
CA LYS A 51 -20.07 0.47 1.83
C LYS A 51 -21.10 -0.44 2.49
N LYS A 52 -20.73 -1.67 2.87
CA LYS A 52 -21.67 -2.67 3.39
C LYS A 52 -21.86 -2.58 4.90
N LYS A 53 -20.83 -2.15 5.65
CA LYS A 53 -20.82 -2.14 7.12
C LYS A 53 -20.81 -0.73 7.71
N GLY A 54 -20.26 0.24 6.98
CA GLY A 54 -20.11 1.62 7.44
C GLY A 54 -18.93 1.80 8.41
N ASP A 55 -18.51 3.05 8.56
CA ASP A 55 -17.32 3.40 9.34
C ASP A 55 -17.45 3.05 10.82
N LEU A 56 -18.66 3.21 11.39
CA LEU A 56 -18.91 2.90 12.81
C LEU A 56 -18.68 1.41 13.11
N ALA A 57 -19.13 0.52 12.24
CA ALA A 57 -18.91 -0.92 12.43
C ALA A 57 -17.44 -1.28 12.35
N ILE A 58 -16.65 -0.67 11.46
CA ILE A 58 -15.19 -0.85 11.42
C ILE A 58 -14.54 -0.41 12.74
N MET A 59 -15.11 0.61 13.39
CA MET A 59 -14.55 1.13 14.64
C MET A 59 -14.96 0.31 15.86
N GLU A 60 -16.19 -0.22 15.90
CA GLU A 60 -16.83 -0.78 17.10
C GLU A 60 -16.97 -2.32 17.07
N ASP A 61 -17.02 -2.95 15.91
CA ASP A 61 -17.11 -4.42 15.76
C ASP A 61 -15.72 -5.00 15.46
N GLU A 62 -15.22 -5.84 16.38
CA GLU A 62 -13.90 -6.47 16.28
C GLU A 62 -13.74 -7.33 15.01
N ASN A 63 -14.78 -8.04 14.59
CA ASN A 63 -14.73 -8.88 13.40
C ASN A 63 -14.68 -8.03 12.13
N VAL A 64 -15.45 -6.94 12.08
CA VAL A 64 -15.43 -6.00 10.95
C VAL A 64 -14.08 -5.27 10.89
N ARG A 65 -13.54 -4.85 12.04
CA ARG A 65 -12.19 -4.26 12.13
C ARG A 65 -11.13 -5.22 11.61
N LYS A 66 -11.18 -6.48 12.04
CA LYS A 66 -10.22 -7.51 11.63
C LYS A 66 -10.26 -7.71 10.11
N ALA A 67 -11.46 -7.91 9.54
CA ALA A 67 -11.63 -8.05 8.10
C ALA A 67 -11.10 -6.81 7.36
N PHE A 68 -11.42 -5.60 7.84
CA PHE A 68 -10.90 -4.38 7.23
C PHE A 68 -9.36 -4.28 7.27
N CYS A 69 -8.74 -4.65 8.39
CA CYS A 69 -7.28 -4.69 8.50
C CYS A 69 -6.64 -5.76 7.60
N GLU A 70 -7.33 -6.87 7.35
CA GLU A 70 -6.90 -7.93 6.43
C GLU A 70 -6.82 -7.39 4.99
N GLU A 71 -7.91 -6.82 4.47
CA GLU A 71 -7.91 -6.22 3.12
C GLU A 71 -6.87 -5.08 2.99
N MET A 72 -6.72 -4.26 4.03
CA MET A 72 -5.68 -3.22 4.06
C MET A 72 -4.27 -3.80 4.09
N SER A 73 -4.09 -4.99 4.65
CA SER A 73 -2.82 -5.72 4.61
C SER A 73 -2.55 -6.25 3.21
N ASP A 74 -3.56 -6.77 2.52
CA ASP A 74 -3.42 -7.25 1.14
C ASP A 74 -3.01 -6.11 0.18
N VAL A 75 -3.54 -4.90 0.38
CA VAL A 75 -3.04 -3.69 -0.32
C VAL A 75 -1.53 -3.50 -0.10
N LEU A 76 -1.05 -3.63 1.13
CA LEU A 76 0.38 -3.52 1.44
C LEU A 76 1.19 -4.67 0.82
N MET A 77 0.63 -5.88 0.79
CA MET A 77 1.27 -7.04 0.16
C MET A 77 1.51 -6.79 -1.33
N TYR A 78 0.48 -6.40 -2.08
CA TYR A 78 0.64 -6.10 -3.51
C TYR A 78 1.46 -4.85 -3.81
N PHE A 79 1.46 -3.86 -2.90
CA PHE A 79 2.38 -2.74 -3.01
C PHE A 79 3.83 -3.19 -2.90
N ASN A 80 4.17 -4.02 -1.91
CA ASN A 80 5.51 -4.58 -1.74
C ASN A 80 5.91 -5.49 -2.90
N ASP A 81 4.98 -6.28 -3.42
CA ASP A 81 5.16 -7.10 -4.62
C ASP A 81 5.49 -6.27 -5.86
N THR A 82 4.93 -5.06 -5.94
CA THR A 82 5.26 -4.07 -6.96
C THR A 82 6.69 -3.55 -6.76
N LEU A 83 7.07 -3.18 -5.54
CA LEU A 83 8.43 -2.74 -5.22
C LEU A 83 9.48 -3.79 -5.63
N LEU A 84 9.27 -5.05 -5.24
CA LEU A 84 10.17 -6.17 -5.57
C LEU A 84 10.33 -6.34 -7.08
N ARG A 85 9.24 -6.31 -7.85
CA ARG A 85 9.28 -6.46 -9.32
C ARG A 85 10.00 -5.33 -10.04
N TYR A 86 10.03 -4.13 -9.44
CA TYR A 86 10.82 -3.00 -9.94
C TYR A 86 12.22 -2.90 -9.32
N GLY A 87 12.59 -3.83 -8.45
CA GLY A 87 13.88 -3.82 -7.76
C GLY A 87 14.05 -2.65 -6.79
N ILE A 88 12.96 -2.07 -6.30
CA ILE A 88 12.99 -0.96 -5.35
C ILE A 88 13.31 -1.51 -3.96
N THR A 89 14.37 -0.98 -3.35
CA THR A 89 14.83 -1.40 -2.04
C THR A 89 14.06 -0.74 -0.90
N ALA A 90 14.12 -1.34 0.29
CA ALA A 90 13.57 -0.75 1.51
C ALA A 90 14.16 0.65 1.81
N ASP A 91 15.44 0.87 1.52
CA ASP A 91 16.12 2.15 1.75
C ASP A 91 15.64 3.23 0.80
N GLU A 92 15.46 2.92 -0.50
CA GLU A 92 14.95 3.86 -1.49
C GLU A 92 13.54 4.35 -1.16
N ILE A 93 12.62 3.43 -0.85
CA ILE A 93 11.24 3.81 -0.53
C ILE A 93 11.15 4.52 0.83
N SER A 94 11.96 4.11 1.82
CA SER A 94 12.01 4.78 3.12
C SER A 94 12.53 6.21 2.98
N SER A 95 13.60 6.40 2.21
CA SER A 95 14.17 7.74 1.95
C SER A 95 13.16 8.64 1.23
N SER A 96 12.48 8.10 0.20
CA SER A 96 11.42 8.82 -0.52
C SER A 96 10.27 9.24 0.40
N TYR A 97 9.85 8.34 1.30
CA TYR A 97 8.80 8.63 2.28
C TYR A 97 9.22 9.74 3.26
N ILE A 98 10.43 9.66 3.83
CA ILE A 98 10.97 10.66 4.76
C ILE A 98 11.09 12.03 4.08
N ASP A 99 11.65 12.08 2.87
CA ASP A 99 11.78 13.33 2.10
C ASP A 99 10.41 13.94 1.78
N LYS A 100 9.46 13.10 1.37
CA LYS A 100 8.08 13.53 1.13
C LYS A 100 7.41 14.07 2.39
N HIS A 101 7.60 13.40 3.53
CA HIS A 101 7.10 13.85 4.83
C HIS A 101 7.69 15.21 5.21
N ASN A 102 9.01 15.36 5.15
CA ASN A 102 9.72 16.61 5.44
C ASN A 102 9.27 17.76 4.54
N LYS A 103 9.03 17.48 3.25
CA LYS A 103 8.47 18.46 2.30
C LYS A 103 7.05 18.85 2.68
N ASN A 104 6.20 17.89 3.02
CA ASN A 104 4.80 18.14 3.41
C ASN A 104 4.69 18.92 4.72
N MET A 105 5.57 18.69 5.70
CA MET A 105 5.61 19.46 6.95
C MET A 105 5.91 20.95 6.75
N LYS A 106 6.63 21.28 5.67
CA LYS A 106 6.96 22.67 5.30
C LYS A 106 5.93 23.28 4.35
N ARG A 107 4.88 22.53 3.99
CA ARG A 107 3.92 22.90 2.95
C ARG A 107 2.80 23.77 3.52
N ASN A 108 2.53 24.91 2.87
CA ASN A 108 1.34 25.70 3.18
C ASN A 108 0.19 25.31 2.24
N TYR A 109 -0.60 24.33 2.67
CA TYR A 109 -1.72 23.80 1.89
C TYR A 109 -2.78 24.85 1.55
N VAL A 110 -3.00 25.83 2.42
CA VAL A 110 -3.99 26.91 2.19
C VAL A 110 -3.53 27.83 1.06
N LYS A 111 -2.25 28.21 1.05
CA LYS A 111 -1.68 29.06 -0.01
C LYS A 111 -1.70 28.37 -1.36
N GLU A 112 -1.33 27.10 -1.42
CA GLU A 112 -1.35 26.33 -2.66
C GLU A 112 -2.77 26.03 -3.17
N TYR A 113 -3.73 25.81 -2.27
CA TYR A 113 -5.12 25.64 -2.67
C TYR A 113 -5.67 26.91 -3.31
N LYS A 114 -5.38 28.09 -2.74
CA LYS A 114 -5.77 29.39 -3.31
C LYS A 114 -5.13 29.64 -4.69
N SER A 115 -3.83 29.41 -4.83
CA SER A 115 -3.12 29.63 -6.10
C SER A 115 -3.56 28.68 -7.23
N LYS A 116 -4.14 27.51 -6.90
CA LYS A 116 -4.68 26.57 -7.90
C LYS A 116 -5.92 27.10 -8.63
N TYR A 117 -6.64 28.05 -8.03
CA TYR A 117 -7.84 28.66 -8.62
C TYR A 117 -7.61 30.09 -9.11
N GLU A 118 -6.47 30.70 -8.81
CA GLU A 118 -6.09 32.04 -9.33
C GLU A 118 -5.48 31.98 -10.75
N ASN A 119 -5.02 30.81 -11.20
CA ASN A 119 -4.47 30.57 -12.54
C ASN A 119 -5.43 29.76 -13.46
N ARG A 120 -6.74 29.80 -13.19
CA ARG A 120 -7.79 29.30 -14.08
C ARG A 120 -8.72 30.44 -14.47
#